data_AF-A0A944GPH0-F1
#
_entry.id   AF-A0A944GPH0-F1
#
_cell.length_a   1.000
_cell.length_b   1.000
_cell.length_c   1.000
_cell.angle_alpha   90.00
_cell.angle_beta   90.00
_cell.angle_gamma   90.00
#
_symmetry.space_group_name_H-M   'P 1'
#
loop_
_entity.id
_entity.type
_entity.pdbx_description
1 polymer ?
#
loop_
_entity_poly.entity_id
_entity_poly.type
_entity_poly.pdbx_seq_one_letter_code
_entity_poly.pdbx_strand_id
1 'polypeptide(L)'
;MVTRLSELRQSIHQSGKGLAEARERLERAGAEHVEAEASLKAVQDQVSQASIAVEATRKQRKEADIELARLNGALRNREKQHDELTLQALKAAESLSTADVEDGLLARRSQQIDDSFGATQGTLAARRARIEELEERLAQLQQESLLAKSDIDKRVRLVDDARRALNDKRDAISQLKAELRGLEEVDRAFEDASPLLSWAVSQRIEGDGILAPLSELITAPAELEHLVELLLGEDLFGLATQDAQSALKLVERMAAGKLEGGELTLVPAAGHGAGAGEPGVGTRLLDSLSFDPAFAHVAEVLLGDVYLVDSLAQALEASRGGACGVRYATR
;
A
#
# COMPACT_ATOMS: atom_id res chain seq x y z
N MET A 1 -1.30 186.62 -87.24
CA MET A 1 -1.57 186.44 -85.79
C MET A 1 -2.83 185.59 -85.50
N VAL A 2 -3.38 184.84 -86.47
CA VAL A 2 -4.60 184.01 -86.31
C VAL A 2 -4.27 182.49 -86.32
N THR A 3 -3.07 182.09 -86.70
CA THR A 3 -2.62 180.69 -86.77
C THR A 3 -2.16 180.10 -85.43
N ARG A 4 -1.60 180.90 -84.51
CA ARG A 4 -1.09 180.43 -83.20
C ARG A 4 -2.17 180.09 -82.16
N LEU A 5 -3.42 180.53 -82.35
CA LEU A 5 -4.55 180.25 -81.45
C LEU A 5 -5.27 178.92 -81.77
N SER A 6 -5.12 178.40 -82.99
CA SER A 6 -5.68 177.11 -83.41
C SER A 6 -4.85 175.92 -82.90
N GLU A 7 -3.53 176.06 -82.89
CA GLU A 7 -2.60 175.03 -82.40
C GLU A 7 -2.70 174.81 -80.89
N LEU A 8 -2.92 175.88 -80.11
CA LEU A 8 -3.11 175.79 -78.65
C LEU A 8 -4.43 175.10 -78.27
N ARG A 9 -5.51 175.29 -79.05
CA ARG A 9 -6.79 174.59 -78.85
C ARG A 9 -6.69 173.10 -79.17
N GLN A 10 -5.94 172.76 -80.22
CA GLN A 10 -5.72 171.37 -80.62
C GLN A 10 -4.83 170.63 -79.62
N SER A 11 -3.83 171.29 -79.04
CA SER A 11 -2.99 170.76 -77.96
C SER A 11 -3.76 170.50 -76.66
N ILE A 12 -4.69 171.39 -76.26
CA ILE A 12 -5.53 171.18 -75.07
C ILE A 12 -6.54 170.04 -75.29
N HIS A 13 -7.10 169.90 -76.49
CA HIS A 13 -8.00 168.78 -76.79
C HIS A 13 -7.25 167.45 -76.85
N GLN A 14 -6.04 167.41 -77.42
CA GLN A 14 -5.20 166.21 -77.46
C GLN A 14 -4.69 165.81 -76.07
N SER A 15 -4.33 166.76 -75.20
CA SER A 15 -3.94 166.47 -73.81
C SER A 15 -5.14 166.05 -72.94
N GLY A 16 -6.33 166.63 -73.16
CA GLY A 16 -7.58 166.18 -72.52
C GLY A 16 -7.99 164.77 -72.93
N LYS A 17 -7.86 164.43 -74.23
CA LYS A 17 -8.10 163.07 -74.73
C LYS A 17 -7.08 162.06 -74.21
N GLY A 18 -5.79 162.46 -74.16
CA GLY A 18 -4.72 161.65 -73.57
C GLY A 18 -4.92 161.41 -72.07
N LEU A 19 -5.42 162.40 -71.31
CA LEU A 19 -5.77 162.22 -69.91
C LEU A 19 -6.99 161.30 -69.71
N ALA A 20 -7.99 161.37 -70.58
CA ALA A 20 -9.15 160.48 -70.54
C ALA A 20 -8.76 159.03 -70.84
N GLU A 21 -7.96 158.79 -71.90
CA GLU A 21 -7.45 157.46 -72.24
C GLU A 21 -6.50 156.90 -71.18
N ALA A 22 -5.66 157.74 -70.57
CA ALA A 22 -4.81 157.33 -69.46
C ALA A 22 -5.61 156.97 -68.20
N ARG A 23 -6.68 157.71 -67.91
CA ARG A 23 -7.62 157.38 -66.81
C ARG A 23 -8.36 156.09 -67.07
N GLU A 24 -8.86 155.89 -68.29
CA GLU A 24 -9.56 154.66 -68.65
C GLU A 24 -8.63 153.44 -68.62
N ARG A 25 -7.36 153.59 -69.04
CA ARG A 25 -6.35 152.55 -68.87
C ARG A 25 -6.01 152.29 -67.41
N LEU A 26 -5.98 153.34 -66.57
CA LEU A 26 -5.75 153.19 -65.12
C LEU A 26 -6.93 152.49 -64.44
N GLU A 27 -8.17 152.80 -64.83
CA GLU A 27 -9.37 152.13 -64.32
C GLU A 27 -9.45 150.68 -64.79
N ARG A 28 -9.13 150.38 -66.06
CA ARG A 28 -9.03 148.99 -66.55
C ARG A 28 -7.92 148.21 -65.86
N ALA A 29 -6.73 148.79 -65.74
CA ALA A 29 -5.62 148.17 -65.01
C ALA A 29 -5.95 148.00 -63.52
N GLY A 30 -6.71 148.92 -62.92
CA GLY A 30 -7.20 148.81 -61.55
C GLY A 30 -8.24 147.70 -61.39
N ALA A 31 -9.17 147.57 -62.34
CA ALA A 31 -10.15 146.47 -62.36
C ALA A 31 -9.47 145.11 -62.57
N GLU A 32 -8.52 145.03 -63.51
CA GLU A 32 -7.68 143.85 -63.75
C GLU A 32 -6.84 143.50 -62.51
N HIS A 33 -6.32 144.49 -61.78
CA HIS A 33 -5.58 144.27 -60.53
C HIS A 33 -6.49 143.73 -59.43
N VAL A 34 -7.69 144.29 -59.25
CA VAL A 34 -8.66 143.80 -58.26
C VAL A 34 -9.13 142.38 -58.60
N GLU A 35 -9.32 142.06 -59.89
CA GLU A 35 -9.66 140.72 -60.36
C GLU A 35 -8.48 139.73 -60.20
N ALA A 36 -7.25 140.17 -60.47
CA ALA A 36 -6.04 139.41 -60.22
C ALA A 36 -5.80 139.17 -58.72
N GLU A 37 -6.09 140.16 -57.86
CA GLU A 37 -6.01 140.02 -56.40
C GLU A 37 -7.10 139.09 -55.86
N ALA A 38 -8.32 139.19 -56.38
CA ALA A 38 -9.42 138.30 -56.00
C ALA A 38 -9.14 136.84 -56.42
N SER A 39 -8.61 136.64 -57.63
CA SER A 39 -8.21 135.31 -58.12
C SER A 39 -6.97 134.77 -57.37
N LEU A 40 -5.98 135.60 -57.07
CA LEU A 40 -4.84 135.24 -56.23
C LEU A 40 -5.30 134.81 -54.83
N LYS A 41 -6.22 135.55 -54.21
CA LYS A 41 -6.79 135.23 -52.90
C LYS A 41 -7.58 133.92 -52.94
N ALA A 42 -8.39 133.69 -53.99
CA ALA A 42 -9.12 132.44 -54.17
C ALA A 42 -8.17 131.23 -54.34
N VAL A 43 -7.08 131.40 -55.10
CA VAL A 43 -6.05 130.36 -55.26
C VAL A 43 -5.28 130.15 -53.95
N GLN A 44 -4.97 131.20 -53.20
CA GLN A 44 -4.33 131.09 -51.88
C GLN A 44 -5.23 130.35 -50.87
N ASP A 45 -6.53 130.65 -50.86
CA ASP A 45 -7.51 129.96 -50.03
C ASP A 45 -7.62 128.48 -50.44
N GLN A 46 -7.67 128.17 -51.73
CA GLN A 46 -7.65 126.79 -52.24
C GLN A 46 -6.36 126.05 -51.87
N VAL A 47 -5.19 126.70 -51.96
CA VAL A 47 -3.90 126.13 -51.55
C VAL A 47 -3.89 125.87 -50.05
N SER A 48 -4.45 126.77 -49.24
CA SER A 48 -4.57 126.58 -47.78
C SER A 48 -5.49 125.41 -47.42
N GLN A 49 -6.65 125.29 -48.08
CA GLN A 49 -7.60 124.19 -47.87
C GLN A 49 -7.01 122.85 -48.33
N ALA A 50 -6.34 122.83 -49.48
CA ALA A 50 -5.63 121.66 -49.97
C ALA A 50 -4.48 121.26 -49.02
N SER A 51 -3.75 122.23 -48.48
CA SER A 51 -2.69 121.99 -47.49
C SER A 51 -3.24 121.35 -46.21
N ILE A 52 -4.35 121.87 -45.67
CA ILE A 52 -5.04 121.29 -44.50
C ILE A 52 -5.52 119.86 -44.80
N ALA A 53 -6.12 119.62 -45.97
CA ALA A 53 -6.59 118.29 -46.37
C ALA A 53 -5.43 117.29 -46.53
N VAL A 54 -4.29 117.72 -47.09
CA VAL A 54 -3.06 116.91 -47.19
C VAL A 54 -2.52 116.58 -45.81
N GLU A 55 -2.50 117.53 -44.88
CA GLU A 55 -2.05 117.28 -43.50
C GLU A 55 -2.97 116.31 -42.76
N ALA A 56 -4.29 116.44 -42.90
CA ALA A 56 -5.26 115.52 -42.32
C ALA A 56 -5.10 114.09 -42.87
N THR A 57 -4.98 113.96 -44.20
CA THR A 57 -4.74 112.67 -44.87
C THR A 57 -3.38 112.07 -44.45
N ARG A 58 -2.35 112.90 -44.26
CA ARG A 58 -1.03 112.47 -43.79
C ARG A 58 -1.08 111.98 -42.34
N LYS A 59 -1.89 112.60 -41.47
CA LYS A 59 -2.11 112.12 -40.10
C LYS A 59 -2.82 110.76 -40.10
N GLN A 60 -3.92 110.63 -40.83
CA GLN A 60 -4.64 109.36 -40.97
C GLN A 60 -3.76 108.24 -41.55
N ARG A 61 -2.93 108.54 -42.56
CA ARG A 61 -1.96 107.58 -43.10
C ARG A 61 -0.95 107.14 -42.05
N LYS A 62 -0.39 108.07 -41.27
CA LYS A 62 0.55 107.72 -40.18
C LYS A 62 -0.11 106.84 -39.12
N GLU A 63 -1.35 107.16 -38.72
CA GLU A 63 -2.11 106.34 -37.77
C GLU A 63 -2.38 104.94 -38.33
N ALA A 64 -2.78 104.84 -39.60
CA ALA A 64 -2.95 103.57 -40.29
C ALA A 64 -1.64 102.78 -40.41
N ASP A 65 -0.52 103.44 -40.69
CA ASP A 65 0.81 102.81 -40.74
C ASP A 65 1.24 102.26 -39.37
N ILE A 66 0.92 102.99 -38.28
CA ILE A 66 1.17 102.53 -36.90
C ILE A 66 0.30 101.31 -36.57
N GLU A 67 -1.01 101.34 -36.89
CA GLU A 67 -1.88 100.19 -36.67
C GLU A 67 -1.48 98.99 -37.54
N LEU A 68 -1.08 99.20 -38.80
CA LEU A 68 -0.54 98.14 -39.65
C LEU A 68 0.73 97.52 -39.04
N ALA A 69 1.65 98.33 -38.52
CA ALA A 69 2.83 97.83 -37.84
C ALA A 69 2.46 97.02 -36.58
N ARG A 70 1.48 97.49 -35.80
CA ARG A 70 0.97 96.81 -34.61
C ARG A 70 0.32 95.47 -34.96
N LEU A 71 -0.55 95.44 -35.96
CA LEU A 71 -1.23 94.23 -36.44
C LEU A 71 -0.24 93.23 -37.01
N ASN A 72 0.75 93.68 -37.80
CA ASN A 72 1.80 92.81 -38.31
C ASN A 72 2.66 92.21 -37.19
N GLY A 73 2.96 92.99 -36.14
CA GLY A 73 3.64 92.49 -34.94
C GLY A 73 2.80 91.44 -34.19
N ALA A 74 1.50 91.70 -34.02
CA ALA A 74 0.58 90.76 -33.40
C ALA A 74 0.42 89.46 -34.22
N LEU A 75 0.33 89.57 -35.55
CA LEU A 75 0.26 88.43 -36.46
C LEU A 75 1.50 87.54 -36.31
N ARG A 76 2.70 88.12 -36.39
CA ARG A 76 3.97 87.38 -36.19
C ARG A 76 4.05 86.69 -34.83
N ASN A 77 3.55 87.33 -33.77
CA ASN A 77 3.51 86.71 -32.45
C ASN A 77 2.52 85.54 -32.40
N ARG A 78 1.37 85.65 -33.08
CA ARG A 78 0.37 84.57 -33.16
C ARG A 78 0.86 83.41 -34.01
N GLU A 79 1.56 83.67 -35.11
CA GLU A 79 2.22 82.65 -35.93
C GLU A 79 3.24 81.88 -35.10
N LYS A 80 4.12 82.57 -34.36
CA LYS A 80 5.06 81.91 -33.44
C LYS A 80 4.37 81.04 -32.39
N GLN A 81 3.31 81.55 -31.76
CA GLN A 81 2.52 80.79 -30.79
C GLN A 81 1.86 79.56 -31.42
N HIS A 82 1.36 79.68 -32.64
CA HIS A 82 0.79 78.58 -33.39
C HIS A 82 1.84 77.52 -33.72
N ASP A 83 3.03 77.93 -34.16
CA ASP A 83 4.14 77.01 -34.45
C ASP A 83 4.61 76.29 -33.19
N GLU A 84 4.70 76.99 -32.06
CA GLU A 84 5.03 76.40 -30.75
C GLU A 84 3.97 75.39 -30.29
N LEU A 85 2.68 75.73 -30.39
CA LEU A 85 1.58 74.82 -30.06
C LEU A 85 1.55 73.61 -30.98
N THR A 86 1.85 73.78 -32.27
CA THR A 86 1.93 72.69 -33.24
C THR A 86 3.07 71.74 -32.88
N LEU A 87 4.24 72.27 -32.50
CA LEU A 87 5.36 71.45 -32.03
C LEU A 87 5.01 70.67 -30.75
N GLN A 88 4.35 71.32 -29.79
CA GLN A 88 3.92 70.66 -28.55
C GLN A 88 2.89 69.56 -28.81
N ALA A 89 1.93 69.79 -29.72
CA ALA A 89 0.95 68.80 -30.12
C ALA A 89 1.60 67.58 -30.79
N LEU A 90 2.58 67.80 -31.68
CA LEU A 90 3.34 66.70 -32.30
C LEU A 90 4.11 65.87 -31.25
N LYS A 91 4.78 66.53 -30.29
CA LYS A 91 5.49 65.84 -29.20
C LYS A 91 4.54 65.03 -28.32
N ALA A 92 3.37 65.59 -27.99
CA ALA A 92 2.36 64.88 -27.20
C ALA A 92 1.78 63.68 -27.98
N ALA A 93 1.58 63.82 -29.29
CA ALA A 93 1.14 62.71 -30.14
C ALA A 93 2.18 61.58 -30.21
N GLU A 94 3.46 61.92 -30.32
CA GLU A 94 4.55 60.92 -30.31
C GLU A 94 4.66 60.20 -28.96
N SER A 95 4.54 60.93 -27.85
CA SER A 95 4.54 60.33 -26.51
C SER A 95 3.33 59.43 -26.29
N LEU A 96 2.15 59.84 -26.80
CA LEU A 96 0.93 59.04 -26.71
C LEU A 96 1.07 57.75 -27.52
N SER A 97 1.60 57.85 -28.75
CA SER A 97 1.86 56.66 -29.58
C SER A 97 2.86 55.71 -28.93
N THR A 98 3.82 56.23 -28.17
CA THR A 98 4.78 55.40 -27.43
C THR A 98 4.10 54.70 -26.26
N ALA A 99 3.28 55.43 -25.48
CA ALA A 99 2.49 54.86 -24.40
C ALA A 99 1.51 53.78 -24.89
N ASP A 100 0.86 53.97 -26.03
CA ASP A 100 -0.06 52.98 -26.63
C ASP A 100 0.67 51.67 -26.97
N VAL A 101 1.91 51.75 -27.44
CA VAL A 101 2.74 50.56 -27.71
C VAL A 101 3.12 49.86 -26.40
N GLU A 102 3.51 50.61 -25.38
CA GLU A 102 3.83 50.08 -24.06
C GLU A 102 2.63 49.38 -23.41
N ASP A 103 1.45 49.98 -23.46
CA ASP A 103 0.21 49.38 -22.96
C ASP A 103 -0.13 48.08 -23.70
N GLY A 104 0.06 48.06 -25.03
CA GLY A 104 -0.10 46.85 -25.83
C GLY A 104 0.89 45.73 -25.43
N LEU A 105 2.13 46.07 -25.11
CA LEU A 105 3.13 45.11 -24.64
C LEU A 105 2.82 44.59 -23.24
N LEU A 106 2.39 45.48 -22.32
CA LEU A 106 2.00 45.11 -20.96
C LEU A 106 0.75 44.23 -20.95
N ALA A 107 -0.26 44.55 -21.78
CA ALA A 107 -1.45 43.72 -21.93
C ALA A 107 -1.11 42.31 -22.42
N ARG A 108 -0.24 42.19 -23.44
CA ARG A 108 0.25 40.88 -23.92
C ARG A 108 1.01 40.12 -22.84
N ARG A 109 1.84 40.80 -22.06
CA ARG A 109 2.60 40.18 -20.98
C ARG A 109 1.71 39.74 -19.82
N SER A 110 0.68 40.50 -19.48
CA SER A 110 -0.33 40.09 -18.51
C SER A 110 -1.03 38.82 -18.97
N GLN A 111 -1.51 38.78 -20.22
CA GLN A 111 -2.15 37.59 -20.78
C GLN A 111 -1.22 36.37 -20.75
N GLN A 112 0.06 36.55 -21.10
CA GLN A 112 1.04 35.45 -21.03
C GLN A 112 1.23 34.94 -19.60
N ILE A 113 1.26 35.84 -18.60
CA ILE A 113 1.35 35.47 -17.19
C ILE A 113 0.10 34.68 -16.78
N ASP A 114 -1.10 35.16 -17.13
CA ASP A 114 -2.37 34.52 -16.81
C ASP A 114 -2.48 33.11 -17.42
N ASP A 115 -2.09 32.97 -18.70
CA ASP A 115 -2.06 31.67 -19.38
C ASP A 115 -1.07 30.70 -18.69
N SER A 116 0.12 31.20 -18.32
CA SER A 116 1.13 30.40 -17.60
C SER A 116 0.67 30.02 -16.19
N PHE A 117 -0.05 30.91 -15.51
CA PHE A 117 -0.63 30.66 -14.20
C PHE A 117 -1.72 29.59 -14.29
N GLY A 118 -2.63 29.69 -15.26
CA GLY A 118 -3.64 28.68 -15.52
C GLY A 118 -3.05 27.30 -15.81
N ALA A 119 -2.00 27.24 -16.65
CA ALA A 119 -1.31 25.99 -16.96
C ALA A 119 -0.61 25.35 -15.74
N THR A 120 0.06 26.17 -14.92
CA THR A 120 0.72 25.69 -13.70
C THR A 120 -0.29 25.26 -12.64
N GLN A 121 -1.41 25.97 -12.49
CA GLN A 121 -2.50 25.60 -11.59
C GLN A 121 -3.16 24.29 -12.03
N GLY A 122 -3.41 24.10 -13.33
CA GLY A 122 -3.92 22.84 -13.88
C GLY A 122 -2.96 21.66 -13.62
N THR A 123 -1.66 21.89 -13.81
CA THR A 123 -0.62 20.88 -13.50
C THR A 123 -0.60 20.55 -12.00
N LEU A 124 -0.72 21.55 -11.12
CA LEU A 124 -0.78 21.36 -9.68
C LEU A 124 -2.01 20.53 -9.27
N ALA A 125 -3.18 20.85 -9.82
CA ALA A 125 -4.41 20.11 -9.56
C ALA A 125 -4.29 18.63 -10.00
N ALA A 126 -3.76 18.39 -11.19
CA ALA A 126 -3.51 17.03 -11.69
C ALA A 126 -2.53 16.26 -10.79
N ARG A 127 -1.47 16.91 -10.31
CA ARG A 127 -0.50 16.27 -9.39
C ARG A 127 -1.12 15.97 -8.02
N ARG A 128 -1.98 16.85 -7.49
CA ARG A 128 -2.69 16.60 -6.23
C ARG A 128 -3.63 15.40 -6.33
N ALA A 129 -4.46 15.35 -7.37
CA ALA A 129 -5.33 14.21 -7.62
C ALA A 129 -4.52 12.90 -7.78
N ARG A 130 -3.35 12.97 -8.42
CA ARG A 130 -2.47 11.81 -8.55
C ARG A 130 -1.86 11.36 -7.22
N ILE A 131 -1.54 12.28 -6.31
CA ILE A 131 -1.06 11.94 -4.97
C ILE A 131 -2.16 11.23 -4.19
N GLU A 132 -3.38 11.77 -4.18
CA GLU A 132 -4.54 11.16 -3.53
C GLU A 132 -4.79 9.73 -4.04
N GLU A 133 -4.78 9.52 -5.35
CA GLU A 133 -4.91 8.18 -5.96
C GLU A 133 -3.79 7.22 -5.52
N LEU A 134 -2.55 7.71 -5.42
CA LEU A 134 -1.42 6.90 -4.99
C LEU A 134 -1.47 6.57 -3.49
N GLU A 135 -1.94 7.50 -2.66
CA GLU A 135 -2.13 7.29 -1.22
C GLU A 135 -3.21 6.23 -0.96
N GLU A 136 -4.33 6.28 -1.69
CA GLU A 136 -5.38 5.27 -1.62
C GLU A 136 -4.85 3.88 -2.02
N ARG A 137 -4.11 3.80 -3.13
CA ARG A 137 -3.50 2.53 -3.58
C ARG A 137 -2.47 2.00 -2.58
N LEU A 138 -1.66 2.88 -2.00
CA LEU A 138 -0.69 2.51 -0.98
C LEU A 138 -1.40 1.92 0.24
N ALA A 139 -2.47 2.55 0.72
CA ALA A 139 -3.25 2.07 1.85
C ALA A 139 -3.87 0.69 1.57
N GLN A 140 -4.42 0.49 0.37
CA GLN A 140 -4.96 -0.81 -0.06
C GLN A 140 -3.87 -1.90 -0.06
N LEU A 141 -2.73 -1.64 -0.69
CA LEU A 141 -1.61 -2.60 -0.76
C LEU A 141 -1.03 -2.90 0.63
N GLN A 142 -0.98 -1.92 1.53
CA GLN A 142 -0.57 -2.14 2.91
C GLN A 142 -1.53 -3.06 3.66
N GLN A 143 -2.84 -2.87 3.48
CA GLN A 143 -3.86 -3.73 4.08
C GLN A 143 -3.77 -5.15 3.53
N GLU A 144 -3.62 -5.32 2.22
CA GLU A 144 -3.42 -6.63 1.58
C GLU A 144 -2.14 -7.31 2.10
N SER A 145 -1.05 -6.56 2.25
CA SER A 145 0.20 -7.08 2.82
C SER A 145 0.03 -7.59 4.25
N LEU A 146 -0.71 -6.85 5.09
CA LEU A 146 -0.99 -7.27 6.47
C LEU A 146 -1.84 -8.54 6.52
N LEU A 147 -2.87 -8.65 5.66
CA LEU A 147 -3.69 -9.85 5.54
C LEU A 147 -2.87 -11.05 5.06
N ALA A 148 -2.03 -10.86 4.04
CA ALA A 148 -1.15 -11.91 3.53
C ALA A 148 -0.15 -12.37 4.58
N LYS A 149 0.46 -11.45 5.36
CA LYS A 149 1.33 -11.81 6.49
C LYS A 149 0.60 -12.63 7.54
N SER A 150 -0.62 -12.24 7.91
CA SER A 150 -1.44 -13.01 8.85
C SER A 150 -1.78 -14.42 8.33
N ASP A 151 -2.06 -14.57 7.03
CA ASP A 151 -2.30 -15.88 6.42
C ASP A 151 -1.03 -16.76 6.44
N ILE A 152 0.13 -16.18 6.12
CA ILE A 152 1.42 -16.86 6.22
C ILE A 152 1.66 -17.35 7.65
N ASP A 153 1.49 -16.49 8.66
CA ASP A 153 1.68 -16.88 10.06
C ASP A 153 0.76 -18.03 10.47
N LYS A 154 -0.50 -18.03 10.02
CA LYS A 154 -1.44 -19.14 10.25
C LYS A 154 -0.95 -20.43 9.59
N ARG A 155 -0.53 -20.37 8.33
CA ARG A 155 -0.03 -21.54 7.60
C ARG A 155 1.25 -22.10 8.20
N VAL A 156 2.17 -21.25 8.65
CA VAL A 156 3.39 -21.66 9.35
C VAL A 156 3.03 -22.43 10.62
N ARG A 157 2.11 -21.90 11.45
CA ARG A 157 1.64 -22.61 12.66
C ARG A 157 1.03 -23.97 12.33
N LEU A 158 0.16 -24.05 11.32
CA LEU A 158 -0.44 -25.31 10.89
C LEU A 158 0.62 -26.34 10.45
N VAL A 159 1.64 -25.89 9.71
CA VAL A 159 2.75 -26.76 9.28
C VAL A 159 3.58 -27.23 10.47
N ASP A 160 3.89 -26.35 11.42
CA ASP A 160 4.65 -26.70 12.61
C ASP A 160 3.90 -27.68 13.51
N ASP A 161 2.59 -27.48 13.69
CA ASP A 161 1.73 -28.41 14.45
C ASP A 161 1.66 -29.78 13.76
N ALA A 162 1.49 -29.81 12.43
CA ALA A 162 1.51 -31.05 11.66
C ALA A 162 2.86 -31.77 11.73
N ARG A 163 3.98 -31.03 11.73
CA ARG A 163 5.33 -31.59 11.89
C ARG A 163 5.53 -32.20 13.28
N ARG A 164 5.06 -31.54 14.33
CA ARG A 164 5.10 -32.07 15.71
C ARG A 164 4.31 -33.36 15.80
N ALA A 165 3.06 -33.36 15.34
CA ALA A 165 2.21 -34.55 15.34
C ALA A 165 2.84 -35.71 14.54
N LEU A 166 3.48 -35.42 13.40
CA LEU A 166 4.21 -36.43 12.64
C LEU A 166 5.41 -37.00 13.43
N ASN A 167 6.15 -36.16 14.15
CA ASN A 167 7.26 -36.61 14.96
C ASN A 167 6.79 -37.51 16.12
N ASP A 168 5.73 -37.11 16.82
CA ASP A 168 5.15 -37.91 17.91
C ASP A 168 4.71 -39.30 17.42
N LYS A 169 4.11 -39.39 16.23
CA LYS A 169 3.75 -40.67 15.62
C LYS A 169 4.97 -41.51 15.21
N ARG A 170 6.05 -40.87 14.75
CA ARG A 170 7.31 -41.58 14.44
C ARG A 170 7.96 -42.12 15.69
N ASP A 171 7.97 -41.35 16.76
CA ASP A 171 8.52 -41.75 18.05
C ASP A 171 7.71 -42.92 18.63
N ALA A 172 6.38 -42.86 18.57
CA ALA A 172 5.51 -43.97 18.96
C ALA A 172 5.76 -45.24 18.13
N ILE A 173 5.92 -45.12 16.81
CA ILE A 173 6.29 -46.27 15.96
C ILE A 173 7.65 -46.84 16.35
N SER A 174 8.62 -45.98 16.66
CA SER A 174 9.95 -46.41 17.09
C SER A 174 9.89 -47.20 18.40
N GLN A 175 9.10 -46.72 19.37
CA GLN A 175 8.86 -47.40 20.64
C GLN A 175 8.18 -48.76 20.44
N LEU A 176 7.07 -48.82 19.70
CA LEU A 176 6.36 -50.07 19.42
C LEU A 176 7.25 -51.09 18.69
N LYS A 177 8.13 -50.64 17.78
CA LYS A 177 9.10 -51.53 17.12
C LYS A 177 10.17 -52.05 18.09
N ALA A 178 10.59 -51.25 19.06
CA ALA A 178 11.54 -51.69 20.08
C ALA A 178 10.89 -52.68 21.04
N GLU A 179 9.64 -52.43 21.44
CA GLU A 179 8.84 -53.37 22.25
C GLU A 179 8.62 -54.69 21.51
N LEU A 180 8.22 -54.64 20.24
CA LEU A 180 8.05 -55.85 19.42
C LEU A 180 9.33 -56.67 19.36
N ARG A 181 10.48 -56.04 19.07
CA ARG A 181 11.78 -56.74 19.08
C ARG A 181 12.12 -57.30 20.46
N GLY A 182 11.79 -56.58 21.53
CA GLY A 182 11.97 -57.07 22.90
C GLY A 182 11.18 -58.35 23.16
N LEU A 183 9.92 -58.39 22.71
CA LEU A 183 9.06 -59.57 22.80
C LEU A 183 9.57 -60.72 21.93
N GLU A 184 9.96 -60.44 20.68
CA GLU A 184 10.52 -61.44 19.77
C GLU A 184 11.81 -62.09 20.33
N GLU A 185 12.67 -61.32 21.01
CA GLU A 185 13.85 -61.88 21.69
C GLU A 185 13.50 -62.69 22.93
N VAL A 186 12.42 -62.34 23.65
CA VAL A 186 11.90 -63.16 24.76
C VAL A 186 11.35 -64.48 24.23
N ASP A 187 10.56 -64.45 23.16
CA ASP A 187 10.02 -65.64 22.50
C ASP A 187 11.16 -66.54 21.99
N ARG A 188 12.20 -65.94 21.39
CA ARG A 188 13.38 -66.69 20.95
C ARG A 188 14.16 -67.30 22.12
N ALA A 189 14.37 -66.56 23.21
CA ALA A 189 15.01 -67.08 24.40
C ALA A 189 14.21 -68.23 25.02
N PHE A 190 12.88 -68.16 24.96
CA PHE A 190 11.99 -69.23 25.36
C PHE A 190 12.14 -70.47 24.47
N GLU A 191 12.16 -70.30 23.14
CA GLU A 191 12.41 -71.40 22.19
C GLU A 191 13.77 -72.08 22.43
N ASP A 192 14.82 -71.29 22.69
CA ASP A 192 16.16 -71.81 23.00
C ASP A 192 16.21 -72.53 24.36
N ALA A 193 15.44 -72.07 25.36
CA ALA A 193 15.37 -72.70 26.68
C ALA A 193 14.55 -74.01 26.68
N SER A 194 13.54 -74.13 25.81
CA SER A 194 12.69 -75.33 25.67
C SER A 194 12.65 -75.86 24.22
N PRO A 195 13.77 -76.39 23.68
CA PRO A 195 13.86 -76.81 22.28
C PRO A 195 12.88 -77.94 21.90
N LEU A 196 12.63 -78.86 22.84
CA LEU A 196 11.75 -80.01 22.63
C LEU A 196 10.28 -79.60 22.57
N LEU A 197 9.85 -78.68 23.42
CA LEU A 197 8.49 -78.11 23.39
C LEU A 197 8.27 -77.32 22.11
N SER A 198 9.21 -76.42 21.76
CA SER A 198 9.14 -75.62 20.52
C SER A 198 9.09 -76.51 19.27
N TRP A 199 9.91 -77.55 19.22
CA TRP A 199 9.84 -78.55 18.15
C TRP A 199 8.49 -79.26 18.10
N ALA A 200 7.96 -79.70 19.24
CA ALA A 200 6.69 -80.43 19.28
C ALA A 200 5.51 -79.55 18.83
N VAL A 201 5.50 -78.27 19.22
CA VAL A 201 4.48 -77.30 18.78
C VAL A 201 4.63 -76.97 17.29
N SER A 202 5.84 -76.78 16.77
CA SER A 202 6.07 -76.47 15.35
C SER A 202 5.79 -77.66 14.41
N GLN A 203 5.94 -78.89 14.90
CA GLN A 203 5.66 -80.13 14.17
C GLN A 203 4.24 -80.65 14.39
N ARG A 204 3.38 -79.86 15.05
CA ARG A 204 1.98 -80.20 15.27
C ARG A 204 1.25 -80.34 13.93
N ILE A 205 0.74 -81.53 13.68
CA ILE A 205 -0.10 -81.82 12.51
C ILE A 205 -1.53 -81.98 13.00
N GLU A 206 -2.48 -81.37 12.31
CA GLU A 206 -3.89 -81.50 12.63
C GLU A 206 -4.29 -82.99 12.67
N GLY A 207 -4.72 -83.48 13.85
CA GLY A 207 -5.10 -84.88 14.07
C GLY A 207 -4.00 -85.82 14.60
N ASP A 208 -2.80 -85.33 14.94
CA ASP A 208 -1.75 -86.14 15.57
C ASP A 208 -1.93 -86.37 17.09
N GLY A 209 -2.94 -85.73 17.68
CA GLY A 209 -3.30 -85.80 19.09
C GLY A 209 -2.38 -84.97 20.00
N ILE A 210 -1.63 -84.02 19.46
CA ILE A 210 -0.99 -82.94 20.23
C ILE A 210 -2.01 -81.83 20.47
N LEU A 211 -2.24 -81.49 21.74
CA LEU A 211 -3.30 -80.56 22.13
C LEU A 211 -2.79 -79.13 22.34
N ALA A 212 -2.04 -78.86 23.40
CA ALA A 212 -1.50 -77.53 23.69
C ALA A 212 -0.37 -77.61 24.75
N PRO A 213 0.52 -76.61 24.85
CA PRO A 213 1.42 -76.45 25.98
C PRO A 213 0.68 -76.33 27.31
N LEU A 214 1.25 -76.83 28.40
CA LEU A 214 0.59 -76.80 29.71
C LEU A 214 0.38 -75.37 30.24
N SER A 215 1.25 -74.43 29.87
CA SER A 215 1.13 -73.00 30.17
C SER A 215 -0.13 -72.33 29.58
N GLU A 216 -0.72 -72.88 28.51
CA GLU A 216 -1.94 -72.35 27.89
C GLU A 216 -3.23 -72.94 28.51
N LEU A 217 -3.12 -74.01 29.30
CA LEU A 217 -4.28 -74.79 29.75
C LEU A 217 -4.82 -74.38 31.12
N ILE A 218 -3.97 -73.79 31.97
CA ILE A 218 -4.30 -73.43 33.35
C ILE A 218 -4.13 -71.93 33.52
N THR A 219 -5.22 -71.23 33.82
CA THR A 219 -5.22 -69.80 34.16
C THR A 219 -5.35 -69.64 35.67
N ALA A 220 -4.32 -69.08 36.29
CA ALA A 220 -4.32 -68.72 37.71
C ALA A 220 -4.72 -67.24 37.93
N PRO A 221 -5.43 -66.91 39.02
CA PRO A 221 -5.62 -65.52 39.42
C PRO A 221 -4.27 -64.91 39.85
N ALA A 222 -4.12 -63.59 39.71
CA ALA A 222 -2.85 -62.87 39.96
C ALA A 222 -2.25 -63.13 41.37
N GLU A 223 -3.09 -63.40 42.36
CA GLU A 223 -2.67 -63.71 43.74
C GLU A 223 -1.97 -65.08 43.86
N LEU A 224 -2.28 -66.02 42.97
CA LEU A 224 -1.80 -67.41 43.00
C LEU A 224 -0.87 -67.76 41.83
N GLU A 225 -0.66 -66.83 40.89
CA GLU A 225 0.13 -67.05 39.67
C GLU A 225 1.56 -67.52 39.99
N HIS A 226 2.26 -66.79 40.87
CA HIS A 226 3.61 -67.16 41.28
C HIS A 226 3.67 -68.51 42.02
N LEU A 227 2.64 -68.82 42.82
CA LEU A 227 2.57 -70.10 43.53
C LEU A 227 2.37 -71.26 42.55
N VAL A 228 1.48 -71.10 41.58
CA VAL A 228 1.20 -72.11 40.54
C VAL A 228 2.44 -72.32 39.67
N GLU A 229 3.12 -71.24 39.28
CA GLU A 229 4.40 -71.29 38.56
C GLU A 229 5.46 -72.07 39.36
N LEU A 230 5.59 -71.79 40.66
CA LEU A 230 6.54 -72.51 41.53
C LEU A 230 6.19 -74.00 41.68
N LEU A 231 4.89 -74.34 41.74
CA LEU A 231 4.43 -75.72 41.91
C LEU A 231 4.56 -76.56 40.65
N LEU A 232 4.35 -75.95 39.48
CA LEU A 232 4.55 -76.61 38.18
C LEU A 232 6.03 -76.67 37.82
N GLY A 233 6.82 -75.64 38.15
CA GLY A 233 8.24 -75.59 37.85
C GLY A 233 8.52 -75.88 36.37
N GLU A 234 9.30 -76.91 36.10
CA GLU A 234 9.64 -77.34 34.72
C GLU A 234 8.45 -77.95 33.98
N ASP A 235 7.45 -78.50 34.69
CA ASP A 235 6.22 -79.05 34.07
C ASP A 235 5.38 -77.96 33.41
N LEU A 236 5.59 -76.68 33.73
CA LEU A 236 4.96 -75.57 33.03
C LEU A 236 5.26 -75.59 31.52
N PHE A 237 6.46 -76.06 31.15
CA PHE A 237 6.92 -76.23 29.77
C PHE A 237 6.59 -77.61 29.20
N GLY A 238 5.67 -78.35 29.81
CA GLY A 238 5.17 -79.61 29.27
C GLY A 238 4.11 -79.42 28.18
N LEU A 239 3.66 -80.54 27.64
CA LEU A 239 2.71 -80.60 26.53
C LEU A 239 1.58 -81.58 26.84
N ALA A 240 0.34 -81.15 26.64
CA ALA A 240 -0.81 -82.03 26.72
C ALA A 240 -1.02 -82.81 25.42
N THR A 241 -1.27 -84.10 25.56
CA THR A 241 -1.59 -85.01 24.45
C THR A 241 -3.00 -85.58 24.62
N GLN A 242 -3.62 -86.04 23.55
CA GLN A 242 -4.97 -86.61 23.62
C GLN A 242 -5.03 -87.87 24.48
N ASP A 243 -4.06 -88.76 24.30
CA ASP A 243 -3.93 -90.02 25.01
C ASP A 243 -2.45 -90.47 25.08
N ALA A 244 -2.21 -91.55 25.81
CA ALA A 244 -0.87 -92.14 25.94
C ALA A 244 -0.29 -92.62 24.60
N GLN A 245 -1.14 -92.96 23.62
CA GLN A 245 -0.69 -93.39 22.29
C GLN A 245 -0.15 -92.21 21.47
N SER A 246 -0.80 -91.05 21.53
CA SER A 246 -0.31 -89.82 20.91
C SER A 246 0.99 -89.33 21.56
N ALA A 247 1.12 -89.45 22.89
CA ALA A 247 2.38 -89.18 23.57
C ALA A 247 3.52 -90.08 23.04
N LEU A 248 3.27 -91.40 22.91
CA LEU A 248 4.26 -92.33 22.39
C LEU A 248 4.69 -92.00 20.94
N LYS A 249 3.73 -91.71 20.06
CA LYS A 249 3.99 -91.31 18.68
C LYS A 249 4.85 -90.04 18.60
N LEU A 250 4.60 -89.08 19.48
CA LEU A 250 5.40 -87.86 19.56
C LEU A 250 6.86 -88.18 19.95
N VAL A 251 7.05 -88.99 20.98
CA VAL A 251 8.39 -89.43 21.42
C VAL A 251 9.14 -90.18 20.31
N GLU A 252 8.47 -91.08 19.58
CA GLU A 252 9.06 -91.78 18.44
C GLU A 252 9.50 -90.82 17.32
N ARG A 253 8.68 -89.81 17.02
CA ARG A 253 9.02 -88.77 16.03
C ARG A 253 10.20 -87.91 16.50
N MET A 254 10.25 -87.55 17.78
CA MET A 254 11.37 -86.79 18.37
C MET A 254 12.68 -87.59 18.30
N ALA A 255 12.64 -88.88 18.65
CA ALA A 255 13.79 -89.77 18.57
C ALA A 255 14.30 -89.95 17.12
N ALA A 256 13.38 -90.05 16.15
CA ALA A 256 13.72 -90.10 14.73
C ALA A 256 14.33 -88.77 14.20
N GLY A 257 13.91 -87.64 14.78
CA GLY A 257 14.36 -86.30 14.46
C GLY A 257 15.79 -85.96 14.91
N LYS A 258 16.45 -86.83 15.68
CA LYS A 258 17.82 -86.63 16.23
C LYS A 258 17.97 -85.29 16.99
N LEU A 259 16.97 -84.92 17.76
CA LEU A 259 17.06 -83.79 18.69
C LEU A 259 17.96 -84.20 19.87
N GLU A 260 18.95 -83.38 20.20
CA GLU A 260 19.89 -83.61 21.30
C GLU A 260 19.64 -82.59 22.42
N GLY A 261 19.40 -83.07 23.64
CA GLY A 261 19.25 -82.23 24.84
C GLY A 261 17.82 -81.75 25.13
N GLY A 262 17.56 -81.45 26.41
CA GLY A 262 16.29 -80.97 26.93
C GLY A 262 15.43 -82.05 27.58
N GLU A 263 14.44 -81.61 28.34
CA GLU A 263 13.41 -82.46 28.96
C GLU A 263 12.04 -81.94 28.52
N LEU A 264 11.07 -82.84 28.32
CA LEU A 264 9.71 -82.50 27.94
C LEU A 264 8.72 -83.38 28.70
N THR A 265 7.94 -82.77 29.58
CA THR A 265 6.83 -83.44 30.26
C THR A 265 5.66 -83.62 29.31
N LEU A 266 5.14 -84.84 29.18
CA LEU A 266 3.95 -85.14 28.37
C LEU A 266 2.82 -85.59 29.29
N VAL A 267 1.66 -84.93 29.20
CA VAL A 267 0.49 -85.27 30.02
C VAL A 267 -0.69 -85.65 29.13
N PRO A 268 -1.10 -86.94 29.11
CA PRO A 268 -2.32 -87.36 28.43
C PRO A 268 -3.56 -86.73 29.06
N ALA A 269 -4.45 -86.18 28.24
CA ALA A 269 -5.74 -85.65 28.66
C ALA A 269 -6.75 -86.76 28.97
N ALA A 270 -6.56 -87.96 28.39
CA ALA A 270 -7.30 -89.16 28.73
C ALA A 270 -6.46 -90.10 29.60
N GLY A 271 -6.93 -90.38 30.81
CA GLY A 271 -6.27 -91.28 31.74
C GLY A 271 -7.04 -91.47 33.04
N HIS A 272 -6.54 -92.35 33.91
CA HIS A 272 -7.03 -92.48 35.28
C HIS A 272 -6.10 -91.70 36.19
N GLY A 273 -6.61 -90.65 36.82
CA GLY A 273 -5.87 -89.92 37.84
C GLY A 273 -5.63 -90.82 39.05
N ALA A 274 -4.44 -90.75 39.64
CA ALA A 274 -4.27 -91.17 41.02
C ALA A 274 -5.06 -90.17 41.86
N GLY A 275 -6.26 -90.55 42.31
CA GLY A 275 -7.05 -89.70 43.19
C GLY A 275 -6.23 -89.36 44.42
N ALA A 276 -6.03 -88.06 44.67
CA ALA A 276 -5.40 -87.61 45.90
C ALA A 276 -6.22 -88.10 47.10
N GLY A 277 -5.54 -88.50 48.18
CA GLY A 277 -6.22 -88.88 49.42
C GLY A 277 -7.09 -87.74 49.95
N GLU A 278 -8.16 -88.07 50.68
CA GLU A 278 -9.01 -87.05 51.31
C GLU A 278 -8.16 -86.15 52.23
N PRO A 279 -8.24 -84.81 52.07
CA PRO A 279 -7.45 -83.90 52.87
C PRO A 279 -7.93 -83.88 54.32
N GLY A 280 -7.00 -83.68 55.25
CA GLY A 280 -7.36 -83.41 56.65
C GLY A 280 -7.82 -81.97 56.88
N VAL A 281 -7.25 -80.99 56.16
CA VAL A 281 -7.45 -79.54 56.31
C VAL A 281 -7.10 -78.82 54.98
N GLY A 282 -7.71 -77.66 54.69
CA GLY A 282 -7.32 -76.76 53.59
C GLY A 282 -8.32 -76.70 52.42
N THR A 283 -8.17 -75.69 51.56
CA THR A 283 -8.96 -75.55 50.31
C THR A 283 -8.15 -76.08 49.14
N ARG A 284 -8.78 -76.87 48.26
CA ARG A 284 -8.09 -77.42 47.10
C ARG A 284 -7.62 -76.31 46.15
N LEU A 285 -6.37 -76.38 45.68
CA LEU A 285 -5.82 -75.38 44.76
C LEU A 285 -6.60 -75.33 43.44
N LEU A 286 -6.95 -76.49 42.88
CA LEU A 286 -7.69 -76.58 41.62
C LEU A 286 -9.02 -75.84 41.61
N ASP A 287 -9.71 -75.77 42.75
CA ASP A 287 -11.00 -75.06 42.86
C ASP A 287 -10.85 -73.54 42.70
N SER A 288 -9.62 -73.03 42.79
CA SER A 288 -9.27 -71.61 42.63
C SER A 288 -8.66 -71.29 41.25
N LEU A 289 -8.50 -72.29 40.37
CA LEU A 289 -7.93 -72.14 39.04
C LEU A 289 -9.01 -72.24 37.95
N SER A 290 -8.76 -71.63 36.80
CA SER A 290 -9.63 -71.72 35.63
C SER A 290 -8.96 -72.53 34.53
N PHE A 291 -9.65 -73.54 34.01
CA PHE A 291 -9.19 -74.37 32.90
C PHE A 291 -10.41 -74.89 32.12
N ASP A 292 -10.21 -75.25 30.84
CA ASP A 292 -11.26 -75.87 30.05
C ASP A 292 -11.55 -77.29 30.57
N PRO A 293 -12.83 -77.67 30.83
CA PRO A 293 -13.21 -79.00 31.30
C PRO A 293 -12.64 -80.16 30.48
N ALA A 294 -12.33 -79.96 29.19
CA ALA A 294 -11.68 -80.95 28.35
C ALA A 294 -10.29 -81.38 28.86
N PHE A 295 -9.62 -80.51 29.63
CA PHE A 295 -8.30 -80.74 30.23
C PHE A 295 -8.36 -80.92 31.74
N ALA A 296 -9.54 -81.15 32.33
CA ALA A 296 -9.70 -81.33 33.76
C ALA A 296 -8.78 -82.44 34.32
N HIS A 297 -8.56 -83.51 33.55
CA HIS A 297 -7.65 -84.57 33.95
C HIS A 297 -6.18 -84.11 34.02
N VAL A 298 -5.74 -83.25 33.09
CA VAL A 298 -4.38 -82.70 33.08
C VAL A 298 -4.16 -81.85 34.33
N ALA A 299 -5.12 -80.98 34.66
CA ALA A 299 -5.08 -80.18 35.88
C ALA A 299 -5.07 -81.06 37.15
N GLU A 300 -5.91 -82.11 37.17
CA GLU A 300 -5.99 -83.09 38.26
C GLU A 300 -4.66 -83.81 38.50
N VAL A 301 -3.95 -84.20 37.43
CA VAL A 301 -2.65 -84.88 37.52
C VAL A 301 -1.54 -83.97 38.04
N LEU A 302 -1.54 -82.69 37.63
CA LEU A 302 -0.45 -81.77 37.95
C LEU A 302 -0.61 -81.12 39.33
N LEU A 303 -1.84 -80.74 39.70
CA LEU A 303 -2.12 -79.91 40.88
C LEU A 303 -3.26 -80.45 41.75
N GLY A 304 -3.86 -81.60 41.40
CA GLY A 304 -5.01 -82.15 42.12
C GLY A 304 -4.72 -82.63 43.54
N ASP A 305 -3.45 -82.83 43.86
CA ASP A 305 -2.96 -83.20 45.18
C ASP A 305 -2.58 -82.00 46.07
N VAL A 306 -2.72 -80.76 45.58
CA VAL A 306 -2.31 -79.55 46.30
C VAL A 306 -3.47 -78.89 47.05
N TYR A 307 -3.28 -78.65 48.34
CA TYR A 307 -4.23 -77.94 49.21
C TYR A 307 -3.60 -76.70 49.83
N LEU A 308 -4.35 -75.60 49.78
CA LEU A 308 -3.99 -74.31 50.34
C LEU A 308 -4.36 -74.25 51.83
N VAL A 309 -3.38 -73.83 52.64
CA VAL A 309 -3.52 -73.62 54.10
C VAL A 309 -2.99 -72.24 54.49
N ASP A 310 -3.42 -71.72 55.63
CA ASP A 310 -3.12 -70.34 56.03
C ASP A 310 -1.75 -70.19 56.71
N SER A 311 -1.11 -71.29 57.11
CA SER A 311 0.20 -71.23 57.77
C SER A 311 1.02 -72.52 57.62
N LEU A 312 2.35 -72.37 57.72
CA LEU A 312 3.30 -73.49 57.74
C LEU A 312 3.03 -74.47 58.90
N ALA A 313 2.58 -73.98 60.06
CA ALA A 313 2.26 -74.82 61.20
C ALA A 313 1.11 -75.79 60.86
N GLN A 314 0.05 -75.29 60.22
CA GLN A 314 -1.06 -76.12 59.74
C GLN A 314 -0.62 -77.12 58.67
N ALA A 315 0.23 -76.69 57.72
CA ALA A 315 0.77 -77.59 56.70
C ALA A 315 1.53 -78.79 57.31
N LEU A 316 2.36 -78.53 58.33
CA LEU A 316 3.16 -79.55 59.01
C LEU A 316 2.30 -80.51 59.86
N GLU A 317 1.27 -79.99 60.54
CA GLU A 317 0.32 -80.83 61.27
C GLU A 317 -0.49 -81.73 60.33
N ALA A 318 -1.00 -81.17 59.24
CA ALA A 318 -1.78 -81.90 58.25
C ALA A 318 -0.95 -82.98 57.52
N SER A 319 0.34 -82.72 57.27
CA SER A 319 1.28 -83.70 56.70
C SER A 319 1.52 -84.91 57.62
N ARG A 320 1.48 -84.73 58.95
CA ARG A 320 1.60 -85.83 59.93
C ARG A 320 0.34 -86.69 60.04
N GLY A 321 -0.81 -86.16 59.61
CA GLY A 321 -2.13 -86.80 59.69
C GLY A 321 -2.36 -87.99 58.76
N GLY A 322 -1.42 -88.31 57.86
CA GLY A 322 -1.39 -89.61 57.16
C GLY A 322 -2.19 -89.73 55.87
N ALA A 323 -2.67 -88.62 55.28
CA ALA A 323 -3.16 -88.65 53.90
C ALA A 323 -1.97 -88.86 52.95
N CYS A 324 -1.84 -90.07 52.40
CA CYS A 324 -0.78 -90.41 51.47
C CYS A 324 -0.97 -89.64 50.15
N GLY A 325 0.07 -88.98 49.66
CA GLY A 325 0.08 -88.31 48.36
C GLY A 325 -0.62 -86.94 48.31
N VAL A 326 -0.59 -86.16 49.39
CA VAL A 326 -1.13 -84.78 49.45
C VAL A 326 -0.01 -83.77 49.67
N ARG A 327 0.02 -82.69 48.88
CA ARG A 327 0.93 -81.53 49.02
C ARG A 327 0.18 -80.34 49.65
N TYR A 328 0.82 -79.65 50.58
CA TYR A 328 0.26 -78.43 51.20
C TYR A 328 1.07 -77.22 50.75
N ALA A 329 0.38 -76.19 50.27
CA ALA A 329 0.96 -74.91 49.93
C ALA A 329 0.36 -73.81 50.81
N THR A 330 1.20 -72.88 51.25
CA THR A 330 0.72 -71.68 51.94
C THR A 330 0.31 -70.63 50.92
N ARG A 331 -0.81 -69.95 51.18
CA ARG A 331 -1.20 -68.76 50.42
C ARG A 331 -0.18 -67.64 50.55
#